data_AF-A0A7S2Z9T8-F1
#
_entry.id   AF-A0A7S2Z9T8-F1
#
_cell.length_a   1.000
_cell.length_b   1.000
_cell.length_c   1.000
_cell.angle_alpha   90.00
_cell.angle_beta   90.00
_cell.angle_gamma   90.00
#
_symmetry.space_group_name_H-M   'P 1'
#
loop_
_entity.id
_entity.type
_entity.pdbx_description
1 polymer ?
#
loop_
_entity_poly.entity_id
_entity_poly.type
_entity_poly.pdbx_seq_one_letter_code
_entity_poly.pdbx_strand_id
1 'polypeptide(L)'
;GNGMEERLRRGGYGAECGAALREAVVALFERRENAPTASSSPYAVILSGGVDTSALVAALSELAMPAPAALVTVNINIESAESERREGEGHALNASARDAAYAAAVARTYYPSVPHLVVAVQSRAALESACRDCVQHLRSFDGMAVRNAVVPYMAMRRVREEIPDVRTFLTGDGADELLGGYSFFWGYEGARFVEERAKMCREWTFSTVALARVLGCEALSPFLQKRFVDWALRQPKEACVGRCNLRIERDE
;
A
#
# COMPACT_ATOMS: atom_id res chain seq x y z
N GLY A 1 22.86 16.57 20.65
CA GLY A 1 22.37 15.28 21.15
C GLY A 1 21.81 15.40 22.56
N ASN A 2 20.56 15.87 22.71
CA ASN A 2 19.75 15.63 23.91
C ASN A 2 18.25 15.70 23.55
N GLY A 3 17.86 16.62 22.66
CA GLY A 3 16.47 16.68 22.14
C GLY A 3 16.07 15.54 21.18
N MET A 4 17.03 14.86 20.56
CA MET A 4 16.78 13.77 19.62
C MET A 4 16.37 12.47 20.32
N GLU A 5 17.09 12.10 21.39
CA GLU A 5 16.72 10.97 22.25
C GLU A 5 15.41 11.24 23.01
N GLU A 6 15.13 12.50 23.34
CA GLU A 6 13.89 12.89 24.02
C GLU A 6 12.66 12.83 23.10
N ARG A 7 12.76 13.22 21.82
CA ARG A 7 11.67 13.05 20.82
C ARG A 7 11.40 11.58 20.49
N LEU A 8 12.45 10.75 20.40
CA LEU A 8 12.32 9.31 20.21
C LEU A 8 11.68 8.61 21.43
N ARG A 9 11.95 9.09 22.66
CA ARG A 9 11.34 8.57 23.90
C ARG A 9 9.88 8.97 24.10
N ARG A 10 9.38 10.03 23.44
CA ARG A 10 7.99 10.54 23.55
C ARG A 10 7.06 10.18 22.38
N GLY A 11 7.42 9.17 21.56
CA GLY A 11 6.59 8.76 20.41
C GLY A 11 6.67 9.68 19.18
N GLY A 12 7.65 10.58 19.11
CA GLY A 12 7.67 11.79 18.27
C GLY A 12 7.36 11.61 16.78
N TYR A 13 8.17 10.88 16.02
CA TYR A 13 7.99 10.84 14.55
C TYR A 13 6.87 9.90 14.09
N GLY A 14 6.68 8.77 14.77
CA GLY A 14 5.61 7.83 14.43
C GLY A 14 4.21 8.42 14.70
N ALA A 15 4.04 9.10 15.83
CA ALA A 15 2.79 9.78 16.16
C ALA A 15 2.50 10.95 15.20
N GLU A 16 3.52 11.74 14.85
CA GLU A 16 3.41 12.82 13.86
C GLU A 16 3.02 12.27 12.47
N CYS A 17 3.61 11.14 12.04
CA CYS A 17 3.26 10.47 10.79
C CYS A 17 1.82 9.95 10.79
N GLY A 18 1.40 9.29 11.88
CA GLY A 18 0.02 8.82 12.04
C GLY A 18 -0.99 9.96 12.02
N ALA A 19 -0.69 11.09 12.66
CA ALA A 19 -1.53 12.29 12.61
C ALA A 19 -1.63 12.86 11.19
N ALA A 20 -0.50 13.00 10.49
CA ALA A 20 -0.48 13.47 9.10
C ALA A 20 -1.27 12.53 8.17
N LEU A 21 -1.16 11.21 8.36
CA LEU A 21 -1.91 10.22 7.59
C LEU A 21 -3.41 10.35 7.83
N ARG A 22 -3.85 10.50 9.09
CA ARG A 22 -5.27 10.71 9.42
C ARG A 22 -5.81 11.99 8.78
N GLU A 23 -5.09 13.11 8.85
CA GLU A 23 -5.49 14.34 8.14
C GLU A 23 -5.62 14.13 6.63
N ALA A 24 -4.71 13.36 6.04
CA ALA A 24 -4.73 13.04 4.63
C ALA A 24 -5.91 12.14 4.24
N VAL A 25 -6.28 11.18 5.08
CA VAL A 25 -7.49 10.35 4.89
C VAL A 25 -8.75 11.22 4.91
N VAL A 26 -8.88 12.15 5.86
CA VAL A 26 -10.02 13.08 5.90
C VAL A 26 -10.09 13.90 4.62
N ALA A 27 -8.98 14.54 4.22
CA ALA A 27 -8.92 15.36 3.01
C ALA A 27 -9.24 14.56 1.73
N LEU A 28 -8.84 13.28 1.68
CA LEU A 28 -9.15 12.38 0.57
C LEU A 28 -10.66 12.16 0.44
N PHE A 29 -11.36 11.94 1.55
CA PHE A 29 -12.81 11.73 1.55
C PHE A 29 -13.59 13.01 1.27
N GLU A 30 -13.17 14.15 1.80
CA GLU A 30 -13.73 15.46 1.43
C GLU A 30 -13.64 15.69 -0.08
N ARG A 31 -12.50 15.35 -0.71
CA ARG A 31 -12.34 15.45 -2.16
C ARG A 31 -13.30 14.51 -2.90
N ARG A 32 -13.48 13.28 -2.40
CA ARG A 32 -14.35 12.26 -3.00
C ARG A 32 -15.83 12.65 -2.91
N GLU A 33 -16.27 13.21 -1.79
CA GLU A 33 -17.65 13.69 -1.61
C GLU A 33 -17.98 14.86 -2.54
N ASN A 34 -17.00 15.72 -2.80
CA ASN A 34 -17.13 16.83 -3.74
C ASN A 34 -16.98 16.42 -5.23
N ALA A 35 -16.62 15.17 -5.52
CA ALA A 35 -16.48 14.69 -6.88
C ALA A 35 -17.85 14.25 -7.46
N PRO A 36 -18.28 14.79 -8.63
CA PRO A 36 -19.60 14.54 -9.20
C PRO A 36 -19.95 13.07 -9.45
N THR A 37 -18.95 12.22 -9.63
CA THR A 37 -19.11 10.81 -10.04
C THR A 37 -18.89 9.80 -8.90
N ALA A 38 -18.38 10.22 -7.73
CA ALA A 38 -17.85 9.30 -6.71
C ALA A 38 -18.43 9.51 -5.29
N SER A 39 -19.24 10.55 -5.09
CA SER A 39 -19.75 10.97 -3.77
C SER A 39 -20.51 9.87 -3.02
N SER A 40 -21.22 8.97 -3.72
CA SER A 40 -22.00 7.87 -3.12
C SER A 40 -21.55 6.45 -3.48
N SER A 41 -20.65 6.29 -4.45
CA SER A 41 -20.28 4.96 -4.97
C SER A 41 -19.36 4.22 -4.02
N PRO A 42 -19.54 2.93 -3.71
CA PRO A 42 -18.67 2.18 -2.81
C PRO A 42 -17.18 2.22 -3.19
N TYR A 43 -16.32 2.02 -2.20
CA TYR A 43 -14.87 1.93 -2.40
C TYR A 43 -14.31 0.62 -1.83
N ALA A 44 -13.16 0.19 -2.32
CA ALA A 44 -12.41 -0.95 -1.79
C ALA A 44 -10.98 -0.55 -1.46
N VAL A 45 -10.31 -1.30 -0.59
CA VAL A 45 -8.89 -1.07 -0.25
C VAL A 45 -8.04 -2.22 -0.78
N ILE A 46 -6.99 -1.91 -1.52
CA ILE A 46 -5.95 -2.89 -1.85
C ILE A 46 -5.08 -3.07 -0.61
N LEU A 47 -5.25 -4.20 0.07
CA LEU A 47 -4.57 -4.53 1.32
C LEU A 47 -3.46 -5.55 1.03
N SER A 48 -2.21 -5.10 0.98
CA SER A 48 -1.06 -5.97 0.73
C SER A 48 -0.59 -6.72 1.97
N GLY A 49 -0.91 -6.22 3.17
CA GLY A 49 -0.31 -6.70 4.43
C GLY A 49 1.01 -6.00 4.79
N GLY A 50 1.54 -5.18 3.88
CA GLY A 50 2.62 -4.25 4.17
C GLY A 50 2.18 -3.08 5.06
N VAL A 51 3.14 -2.37 5.64
CA VAL A 51 2.88 -1.31 6.63
C VAL A 51 2.02 -0.18 6.07
N ASP A 52 2.17 0.21 4.80
CA ASP A 52 1.49 1.38 4.24
C ASP A 52 -0.03 1.16 4.11
N THR A 53 -0.40 0.03 3.52
CA THR A 53 -1.82 -0.34 3.38
C THR A 53 -2.44 -0.73 4.72
N SER A 54 -1.64 -1.28 5.65
CA SER A 54 -2.10 -1.56 7.01
C SER A 54 -2.36 -0.28 7.81
N ALA A 55 -1.47 0.71 7.71
CA ALA A 55 -1.62 2.01 8.34
C ALA A 55 -2.82 2.78 7.76
N LEU A 56 -3.05 2.67 6.44
CA LEU A 56 -4.25 3.18 5.79
C LEU A 56 -5.52 2.55 6.38
N VAL A 57 -5.60 1.22 6.47
CA VAL A 57 -6.76 0.52 7.04
C VAL A 57 -6.97 0.88 8.51
N ALA A 58 -5.91 0.97 9.30
CA ALA A 58 -5.96 1.41 10.68
C ALA A 58 -6.50 2.85 10.80
N ALA A 59 -5.96 3.79 10.01
CA ALA A 59 -6.39 5.17 10.01
C ALA A 59 -7.86 5.34 9.61
N LEU A 60 -8.34 4.58 8.62
CA LEU A 60 -9.77 4.57 8.24
C LEU A 60 -10.66 4.13 9.41
N SER A 61 -10.24 3.09 10.14
CA SER A 61 -10.97 2.53 11.28
C SER A 61 -10.97 3.48 12.48
N GLU A 62 -9.81 4.03 12.85
CA GLU A 62 -9.65 5.02 13.94
C GLU A 62 -10.49 6.29 13.72
N LEU A 63 -10.59 6.75 12.47
CA LEU A 63 -11.38 7.92 12.10
C LEU A 63 -12.87 7.64 11.93
N ALA A 64 -13.29 6.38 12.10
CA ALA A 64 -14.67 5.93 11.84
C ALA A 64 -15.16 6.31 10.43
N MET A 65 -14.28 6.23 9.43
CA MET A 65 -14.66 6.45 8.03
C MET A 65 -15.68 5.39 7.58
N PRO A 66 -16.55 5.69 6.59
CA PRO A 66 -17.49 4.71 6.05
C PRO A 66 -16.76 3.42 5.68
N ALA A 67 -17.26 2.25 6.09
CA ALA A 67 -16.55 1.00 5.87
C ALA A 67 -16.32 0.72 4.35
N PRO A 68 -15.16 0.18 3.95
CA PRO A 68 -14.96 -0.26 2.59
C PRO A 68 -15.91 -1.40 2.23
N ALA A 69 -16.32 -1.48 0.96
CA ALA A 69 -17.12 -2.60 0.46
C ALA A 69 -16.34 -3.91 0.47
N ALA A 70 -15.01 -3.83 0.30
CA ALA A 70 -14.10 -4.96 0.45
C ALA A 70 -12.68 -4.50 0.78
N LEU A 71 -11.96 -5.35 1.50
CA LEU A 71 -10.51 -5.36 1.53
C LEU A 71 -10.05 -6.44 0.54
N VAL A 72 -9.09 -6.15 -0.34
CA VAL A 72 -8.62 -7.13 -1.33
C VAL A 72 -7.12 -7.37 -1.22
N THR A 73 -6.73 -8.63 -1.15
CA THR A 73 -5.33 -9.08 -1.11
C THR A 73 -5.09 -10.05 -2.25
N VAL A 74 -3.92 -9.97 -2.88
CA VAL A 74 -3.50 -10.95 -3.90
C VAL A 74 -2.41 -11.81 -3.31
N ASN A 75 -2.60 -13.13 -3.39
CA ASN A 75 -1.62 -14.11 -2.98
C ASN A 75 -1.16 -14.91 -4.21
N ILE A 76 0.07 -14.67 -4.66
CA ILE A 76 0.69 -15.43 -5.74
C ILE A 76 1.41 -16.63 -5.15
N ASN A 77 0.85 -17.81 -5.40
CA ASN A 77 1.43 -19.10 -5.03
C ASN A 77 1.45 -20.01 -6.25
N ILE A 78 2.35 -19.72 -7.19
CA ILE A 78 2.58 -20.55 -8.37
C ILE A 78 3.66 -21.54 -8.00
N GLU A 79 3.32 -22.82 -7.99
CA GLU A 79 4.30 -23.89 -7.83
C GLU A 79 5.32 -23.82 -8.98
N SER A 80 6.57 -23.52 -8.63
CA SER A 80 7.70 -23.60 -9.56
C SER A 80 8.33 -24.99 -9.49
N ALA A 81 8.82 -25.52 -10.61
CA ALA A 81 9.64 -26.74 -10.64
C ALA A 81 10.93 -26.66 -9.77
N GLU A 82 11.30 -25.47 -9.29
CA GLU A 82 12.42 -25.26 -8.35
C GLU A 82 12.00 -25.50 -6.88
N SER A 83 10.70 -25.52 -6.58
CA SER A 83 10.17 -25.80 -5.23
C SER A 83 10.44 -27.24 -4.79
N GLU A 84 10.48 -28.17 -5.74
CA GLU A 84 10.80 -29.59 -5.50
C GLU A 84 12.28 -29.80 -5.12
N ARG A 85 13.18 -28.87 -5.45
CA ARG A 85 14.63 -29.03 -5.22
C ARG A 85 15.10 -28.55 -3.84
N ARG A 86 14.21 -28.00 -3.02
CA ARG A 86 14.52 -27.45 -1.69
C ARG A 86 13.84 -28.22 -0.54
N GLU A 87 13.57 -29.51 -0.73
CA GLU A 87 13.21 -30.42 0.35
C GLU A 87 14.43 -30.65 1.27
N GLY A 88 14.70 -29.69 2.16
CA GLY A 88 15.83 -29.79 3.10
C GLY A 88 16.03 -28.58 4.02
N GLU A 89 15.53 -27.41 3.65
CA GLU A 89 15.51 -26.22 4.52
C GLU A 89 14.06 -25.94 4.93
N GLY A 90 13.79 -25.92 6.24
CA GLY A 90 12.45 -25.85 6.81
C GLY A 90 11.55 -24.82 6.12
N HIS A 91 10.27 -25.19 5.95
CA HIS A 91 9.20 -24.43 5.27
C HIS A 91 9.19 -22.94 5.63
N ALA A 92 10.02 -22.14 4.97
CA ALA A 92 9.90 -20.70 4.95
C ALA A 92 8.68 -20.40 4.08
N LEU A 93 7.58 -19.98 4.70
CA LEU A 93 6.41 -19.46 4.00
C LEU A 93 6.89 -18.47 2.92
N ASN A 94 6.48 -18.71 1.67
CA ASN A 94 6.79 -17.79 0.57
C ASN A 94 6.33 -16.36 0.95
N ALA A 95 7.03 -15.32 0.46
CA ALA A 95 6.78 -13.94 0.90
C ALA A 95 5.30 -13.53 0.74
N SER A 96 4.68 -13.94 -0.37
CA SER A 96 3.26 -13.73 -0.66
C SER A 96 2.31 -14.37 0.37
N ALA A 97 2.62 -15.58 0.86
CA ALA A 97 1.84 -16.23 1.91
C ALA A 97 1.97 -15.53 3.26
N ARG A 98 3.14 -14.94 3.56
CA ARG A 98 3.32 -14.10 4.75
C ARG A 98 2.53 -12.81 4.66
N ASP A 99 2.62 -12.12 3.52
CA ASP A 99 1.87 -10.89 3.24
C ASP A 99 0.35 -11.12 3.38
N ALA A 100 -0.16 -12.23 2.85
CA ALA A 100 -1.56 -12.62 3.00
C ALA A 100 -1.98 -12.85 4.47
N ALA A 101 -1.12 -13.45 5.29
CA ALA A 101 -1.40 -13.65 6.71
C ALA A 101 -1.47 -12.32 7.48
N TYR A 102 -0.57 -11.37 7.19
CA TYR A 102 -0.62 -10.03 7.79
C TYR A 102 -1.84 -9.25 7.33
N ALA A 103 -2.15 -9.27 6.03
CA ALA A 103 -3.38 -8.67 5.51
C ALA A 103 -4.63 -9.21 6.19
N ALA A 104 -4.71 -10.53 6.39
CA ALA A 104 -5.84 -11.15 7.08
C ALA A 104 -5.93 -10.76 8.55
N ALA A 105 -4.80 -10.58 9.24
CA ALA A 105 -4.78 -10.08 10.61
C ALA A 105 -5.31 -8.63 10.67
N VAL A 106 -4.81 -7.75 9.81
CA VAL A 106 -5.25 -6.35 9.71
C VAL A 106 -6.75 -6.26 9.41
N ALA A 107 -7.24 -7.04 8.44
CA ALA A 107 -8.67 -7.09 8.11
C ALA A 107 -9.53 -7.49 9.32
N ARG A 108 -9.15 -8.56 10.04
CA ARG A 108 -9.87 -9.01 11.25
C ARG A 108 -9.84 -8.00 12.38
N THR A 109 -8.70 -7.34 12.59
CA THR A 109 -8.53 -6.37 13.68
C THR A 109 -9.37 -5.11 13.46
N TYR A 110 -9.32 -4.53 12.25
CA TYR A 110 -9.90 -3.21 12.01
C TYR A 110 -11.29 -3.23 11.37
N TYR A 111 -11.62 -4.29 10.62
CA TYR A 111 -12.90 -4.43 9.91
C TYR A 111 -13.40 -5.89 9.87
N PRO A 112 -13.72 -6.50 11.03
CA PRO A 112 -14.10 -7.93 11.10
C PRO A 112 -15.36 -8.29 10.31
N SER A 113 -16.23 -7.32 10.00
CA SER A 113 -17.47 -7.53 9.24
C SER A 113 -17.36 -7.17 7.76
N VAL A 114 -16.23 -6.62 7.30
CA VAL A 114 -16.01 -6.30 5.88
C VAL A 114 -15.48 -7.54 5.15
N PRO A 115 -15.99 -7.87 3.95
CA PRO A 115 -15.43 -8.94 3.13
C PRO A 115 -13.95 -8.74 2.84
N HIS A 116 -13.13 -9.73 3.20
CA HIS A 116 -11.71 -9.80 2.81
C HIS A 116 -11.55 -10.76 1.63
N LEU A 117 -11.46 -10.20 0.42
CA LEU A 117 -11.31 -10.95 -0.82
C LEU A 117 -9.84 -11.33 -1.03
N VAL A 118 -9.54 -12.62 -1.06
CA VAL A 118 -8.20 -13.13 -1.36
C VAL A 118 -8.16 -13.67 -2.79
N VAL A 119 -7.39 -13.01 -3.66
CA VAL A 119 -7.11 -13.45 -5.03
C VAL A 119 -5.95 -14.45 -4.99
N ALA A 120 -6.26 -15.74 -5.02
CA ALA A 120 -5.24 -16.79 -5.11
C ALA A 120 -4.80 -16.97 -6.58
N VAL A 121 -3.55 -16.63 -6.88
CA VAL A 121 -2.95 -16.83 -8.20
C VAL A 121 -2.07 -18.07 -8.15
N GLN A 122 -2.60 -19.18 -8.66
CA GLN A 122 -1.93 -20.48 -8.61
C GLN A 122 -1.39 -20.94 -9.97
N SER A 123 -1.82 -20.31 -11.06
CA SER A 123 -1.38 -20.68 -12.41
C SER A 123 -0.48 -19.61 -13.03
N ARG A 124 0.60 -20.07 -13.67
CA ARG A 124 1.46 -19.20 -14.48
C ARG A 124 0.70 -18.52 -15.62
N ALA A 125 -0.24 -19.25 -16.24
CA ALA A 125 -1.07 -18.71 -17.31
C ALA A 125 -1.95 -17.52 -16.85
N ALA A 126 -2.53 -17.56 -15.64
CA ALA A 126 -3.29 -16.44 -15.10
C ALA A 126 -2.39 -15.22 -14.85
N LEU A 127 -1.18 -15.44 -14.32
CA LEU A 127 -0.21 -14.37 -14.12
C LEU A 127 0.23 -13.75 -15.44
N GLU A 128 0.61 -14.56 -16.43
CA GLU A 128 1.02 -14.11 -17.76
C GLU A 128 -0.10 -13.35 -18.48
N SER A 129 -1.36 -13.77 -18.31
CA SER A 129 -2.53 -13.07 -18.85
C SER A 129 -2.66 -11.66 -18.25
N ALA A 130 -2.58 -11.53 -16.93
CA ALA A 130 -2.62 -10.22 -16.28
C ALA A 130 -1.41 -9.34 -16.63
N CYS A 131 -0.22 -9.92 -16.81
CA CYS A 131 0.95 -9.20 -17.33
C CYS A 131 0.67 -8.63 -18.73
N ARG A 132 0.07 -9.44 -19.62
CA ARG A 132 -0.30 -9.00 -20.97
C ARG A 132 -1.28 -7.84 -20.95
N ASP A 133 -2.31 -7.94 -20.12
CA ASP A 133 -3.27 -6.84 -19.91
C ASP A 133 -2.57 -5.57 -19.42
N CYS A 134 -1.67 -5.69 -18.42
CA CYS A 134 -0.93 -4.53 -17.90
C CYS A 134 -0.05 -3.87 -18.97
N VAL A 135 0.65 -4.67 -19.79
CA VAL A 135 1.43 -4.16 -20.93
C VAL A 135 0.55 -3.40 -21.92
N GLN A 136 -0.64 -3.93 -22.23
CA GLN A 136 -1.59 -3.27 -23.14
C GLN A 136 -2.11 -1.94 -22.57
N HIS A 137 -2.50 -1.94 -21.29
CA HIS A 137 -3.10 -0.77 -20.63
C HIS A 137 -2.08 0.32 -20.34
N LEU A 138 -0.87 -0.05 -19.91
CA LEU A 138 0.20 0.89 -19.59
C LEU A 138 1.03 1.29 -20.82
N ARG A 139 0.91 0.56 -21.93
CA ARG A 139 1.72 0.72 -23.15
C ARG A 139 3.23 0.71 -22.85
N SER A 140 3.64 -0.17 -21.94
CA SER A 140 5.03 -0.29 -21.49
C SER A 140 5.44 -1.75 -21.37
N PHE A 141 6.68 -2.03 -21.77
CA PHE A 141 7.36 -3.32 -21.56
C PHE A 141 8.39 -3.26 -20.43
N ASP A 142 8.46 -2.15 -19.69
CA ASP A 142 9.35 -2.04 -18.54
C ASP A 142 8.97 -3.09 -17.48
N GLY A 143 9.91 -3.99 -17.18
CA GLY A 143 9.65 -5.14 -16.31
C GLY A 143 9.30 -4.74 -14.88
N MET A 144 9.86 -3.65 -14.38
CA MET A 144 9.54 -3.13 -13.04
C MET A 144 8.15 -2.51 -13.00
N ALA A 145 7.78 -1.71 -13.98
CA ALA A 145 6.45 -1.13 -14.10
C ALA A 145 5.37 -2.21 -14.21
N VAL A 146 5.58 -3.23 -15.05
CA VAL A 146 4.64 -4.35 -15.20
C VAL A 146 4.54 -5.15 -13.90
N ARG A 147 5.67 -5.47 -13.25
CA ARG A 147 5.68 -6.17 -11.96
C ARG A 147 4.88 -5.43 -10.88
N ASN A 148 5.04 -4.12 -10.79
CA ASN A 148 4.32 -3.28 -9.82
C ASN A 148 2.83 -3.13 -10.17
N ALA A 149 2.45 -3.32 -11.44
CA ALA A 149 1.09 -3.14 -11.94
C ALA A 149 0.21 -4.39 -11.82
N VAL A 150 0.79 -5.58 -11.98
CA VAL A 150 0.03 -6.83 -12.15
C VAL A 150 -0.78 -7.19 -10.91
N VAL A 151 -0.16 -7.10 -9.72
CA VAL A 151 -0.84 -7.40 -8.46
C VAL A 151 -2.03 -6.47 -8.22
N PRO A 152 -1.88 -5.13 -8.20
CA PRO A 152 -3.04 -4.26 -7.98
C PRO A 152 -4.07 -4.36 -9.11
N TYR A 153 -3.67 -4.61 -10.36
CA TYR A 153 -4.61 -4.85 -11.46
C TYR A 153 -5.50 -6.07 -11.21
N MET A 154 -4.92 -7.21 -10.82
CA MET A 154 -5.70 -8.41 -10.47
C MET A 154 -6.65 -8.16 -9.30
N ALA A 155 -6.19 -7.41 -8.29
CA ALA A 155 -7.01 -7.03 -7.14
C ALA A 155 -8.23 -6.19 -7.57
N MET A 156 -7.99 -5.14 -8.36
CA MET A 156 -9.05 -4.26 -8.87
C MET A 156 -10.03 -5.03 -9.76
N ARG A 157 -9.53 -5.88 -10.67
CA ARG A 157 -10.38 -6.73 -11.51
C ARG A 157 -11.28 -7.65 -10.68
N ARG A 158 -10.73 -8.32 -9.68
CA ARG A 158 -11.52 -9.20 -8.80
C ARG A 158 -12.64 -8.45 -8.11
N VAL A 159 -12.34 -7.29 -7.53
CA VAL A 159 -13.36 -6.46 -6.87
C VAL A 159 -14.42 -5.99 -7.86
N ARG A 160 -14.02 -5.63 -9.09
CA ARG A 160 -14.95 -5.22 -10.15
C ARG A 160 -15.87 -6.35 -10.62
N GLU A 161 -15.41 -7.59 -10.56
CA GLU A 161 -16.19 -8.78 -10.89
C GLU A 161 -17.18 -9.13 -9.76
N GLU A 162 -16.75 -9.04 -8.50
CA GLU A 162 -17.56 -9.41 -7.31
C GLU A 162 -18.48 -8.28 -6.81
N ILE A 163 -18.04 -7.02 -6.95
CA ILE A 163 -18.73 -5.82 -6.47
C ILE A 163 -18.71 -4.75 -7.58
N PRO A 164 -19.54 -4.89 -8.62
CA PRO A 164 -19.51 -4.04 -9.81
C PRO A 164 -19.75 -2.55 -9.55
N ASP A 165 -20.30 -2.19 -8.40
CA ASP A 165 -20.61 -0.82 -8.00
C ASP A 165 -19.41 -0.05 -7.41
N VAL A 166 -18.33 -0.74 -7.04
CA VAL A 166 -17.10 -0.07 -6.58
C VAL A 166 -16.57 0.85 -7.68
N ARG A 167 -16.35 2.13 -7.37
CA ARG A 167 -15.74 3.11 -8.30
C ARG A 167 -14.40 3.65 -7.82
N THR A 168 -14.04 3.40 -6.55
CA THR A 168 -12.81 3.92 -5.95
C THR A 168 -12.01 2.80 -5.32
N PHE A 169 -10.71 2.79 -5.58
CA PHE A 169 -9.73 1.93 -4.92
C PHE A 169 -8.80 2.78 -4.06
N LEU A 170 -8.69 2.48 -2.77
CA LEU A 170 -7.68 3.08 -1.92
C LEU A 170 -6.41 2.21 -1.92
N THR A 171 -5.26 2.87 -2.08
CA THR A 171 -3.94 2.22 -2.19
C THR A 171 -2.94 2.86 -1.22
N GLY A 172 -1.80 2.20 -1.02
CA GLY A 172 -0.64 2.73 -0.29
C GLY A 172 0.36 3.48 -1.17
N ASP A 173 0.00 3.84 -2.41
CA ASP A 173 0.92 4.42 -3.38
C ASP A 173 1.56 5.71 -2.86
N GLY A 174 2.87 5.89 -3.07
CA GLY A 174 3.62 7.08 -2.66
C GLY A 174 4.21 7.00 -1.25
N ALA A 175 3.83 6.02 -0.44
CA ALA A 175 4.35 5.89 0.93
C ALA A 175 5.86 5.59 0.93
N ASP A 176 6.31 4.61 0.15
CA ASP A 176 7.73 4.25 0.04
C ASP A 176 8.59 5.41 -0.45
N GLU A 177 8.12 6.14 -1.47
CA GLU A 177 8.82 7.28 -2.04
C GLU A 177 8.92 8.43 -1.03
N LEU A 178 7.84 8.75 -0.31
CA LEU A 178 7.80 9.86 0.66
C LEU A 178 8.55 9.56 1.95
N LEU A 179 8.44 8.33 2.44
CA LEU A 179 8.92 7.92 3.76
C LEU A 179 10.19 7.07 3.70
N GLY A 180 10.77 6.88 2.52
CA GLY A 180 12.05 6.21 2.37
C GLY A 180 12.00 4.70 2.56
N GLY A 181 10.89 4.06 2.18
CA GLY A 181 10.67 2.62 2.38
C GLY A 181 11.58 1.72 1.54
N TYR A 182 12.18 2.24 0.47
CA TYR A 182 13.15 1.48 -0.33
C TYR A 182 14.50 1.30 0.37
N SER A 183 15.03 0.08 0.32
CA SER A 183 16.26 -0.29 1.02
C SER A 183 17.51 0.49 0.62
N PHE A 184 17.57 1.03 -0.60
CA PHE A 184 18.68 1.86 -1.03
C PHE A 184 18.79 3.18 -0.24
N PHE A 185 17.70 3.68 0.35
CA PHE A 185 17.73 4.87 1.20
C PHE A 185 18.44 4.65 2.54
N TRP A 186 18.60 3.40 2.97
CA TRP A 186 19.23 3.08 4.26
C TRP A 186 20.68 3.57 4.33
N GLY A 187 21.40 3.48 3.21
CA GLY A 187 22.79 3.93 3.09
C GLY A 187 22.98 5.41 2.73
N TYR A 188 21.91 6.19 2.55
CA TYR A 188 22.05 7.61 2.13
C TYR A 188 22.31 8.51 3.34
N GLU A 189 23.22 9.47 3.22
CA GLU A 189 23.35 10.54 4.23
C GLU A 189 22.14 11.48 4.21
N GLY A 190 21.87 12.19 5.30
CA GLY A 190 20.64 12.99 5.48
C GLY A 190 20.35 13.98 4.35
N ALA A 191 21.37 14.72 3.88
CA ALA A 191 21.20 15.67 2.77
C ALA A 191 20.88 14.95 1.44
N ARG A 192 21.59 13.86 1.15
CA ARG A 192 21.37 13.04 -0.06
C ARG A 192 19.99 12.38 -0.04
N PHE A 193 19.54 11.89 1.11
CA PHE A 193 18.19 11.36 1.28
C PHE A 193 17.13 12.39 0.90
N VAL A 194 17.23 13.61 1.42
CA VAL A 194 16.27 14.70 1.12
C VAL A 194 16.26 15.03 -0.37
N GLU A 195 17.43 15.14 -1.01
CA GLU A 195 17.56 15.46 -2.43
C GLU A 195 16.98 14.36 -3.33
N GLU A 196 17.40 13.11 -3.13
CA GLU A 196 16.98 11.96 -3.95
C GLU A 196 15.50 11.65 -3.75
N ARG A 197 14.99 11.76 -2.52
CA ARG A 197 13.54 11.67 -2.25
C ARG A 197 12.78 12.73 -3.04
N ALA A 198 13.21 13.99 -2.95
CA ALA A 198 12.51 15.09 -3.63
C ALA A 198 12.55 14.92 -5.16
N LYS A 199 13.65 14.39 -5.71
CA LYS A 199 13.76 14.05 -7.13
C LYS A 199 12.77 12.94 -7.52
N MET A 200 12.75 11.85 -6.76
CA MET A 200 11.82 10.74 -6.97
C MET A 200 10.35 11.20 -6.94
N CYS A 201 9.97 12.02 -5.96
CA CYS A 201 8.60 12.51 -5.81
C CYS A 201 8.18 13.51 -6.91
N ARG A 202 9.14 14.12 -7.63
CA ARG A 202 8.83 14.98 -8.79
C ARG A 202 8.53 14.18 -10.06
N GLU A 203 9.07 12.97 -10.17
CA GLU A 203 9.03 12.15 -11.38
C GLU A 203 8.18 10.88 -11.23
N TRP A 204 7.65 10.62 -10.03
CA TRP A 204 6.90 9.41 -9.75
C TRP A 204 5.66 9.24 -10.62
N THR A 205 5.32 7.99 -10.90
CA THR A 205 4.09 7.62 -11.58
C THR A 205 3.58 6.32 -11.00
N PHE A 206 2.27 6.24 -10.74
CA PHE A 206 1.65 5.05 -10.16
C PHE A 206 0.77 4.35 -11.20
N SER A 207 1.07 3.08 -11.48
CA SER A 207 0.33 2.27 -12.44
C SER A 207 -1.12 2.08 -12.04
N THR A 208 -1.40 2.02 -10.74
CA THR A 208 -2.75 1.89 -10.15
C THR A 208 -3.73 2.94 -10.67
N VAL A 209 -3.31 4.20 -10.82
CA VAL A 209 -4.13 5.29 -11.33
C VAL A 209 -4.53 5.05 -12.79
N ALA A 210 -3.58 4.62 -13.62
CA ALA A 210 -3.86 4.31 -15.02
C ALA A 210 -4.76 3.08 -15.17
N LEU A 211 -4.49 2.03 -14.39
CA LEU A 211 -5.25 0.78 -14.40
C LEU A 211 -6.68 0.96 -13.88
N ALA A 212 -6.87 1.69 -12.79
CA ALA A 212 -8.21 1.99 -12.28
C ALA A 212 -9.04 2.74 -13.33
N ARG A 213 -8.44 3.71 -14.05
CA ARG A 213 -9.11 4.45 -15.11
C ARG A 213 -9.59 3.54 -16.25
N VAL A 214 -8.78 2.57 -16.65
CA VAL A 214 -9.17 1.56 -17.65
C VAL A 214 -10.39 0.75 -17.20
N LEU A 215 -10.51 0.50 -15.89
CA LEU A 215 -11.65 -0.19 -15.28
C LEU A 215 -12.84 0.75 -14.98
N GLY A 216 -12.82 1.99 -15.47
CA GLY A 216 -13.86 2.99 -15.18
C GLY A 216 -13.92 3.43 -13.72
N CYS A 217 -12.79 3.36 -13.02
CA CYS A 217 -12.63 3.66 -11.60
C CYS A 217 -11.54 4.70 -11.36
N GLU A 218 -11.41 5.16 -10.11
CA GLU A 218 -10.30 5.98 -9.63
C GLU A 218 -9.49 5.19 -8.59
N ALA A 219 -8.16 5.31 -8.63
CA ALA A 219 -7.29 4.89 -7.53
C ALA A 219 -6.81 6.13 -6.77
N LEU A 220 -6.94 6.11 -5.45
CA LEU A 220 -6.57 7.19 -4.56
C LEU A 220 -5.65 6.66 -3.47
N SER A 221 -4.66 7.46 -3.09
CA SER A 221 -3.81 7.19 -1.94
C SER A 221 -3.80 8.44 -1.04
N PRO A 222 -3.99 8.29 0.28
CA PRO A 222 -3.85 9.42 1.20
C PRO A 222 -2.43 9.95 1.22
N PHE A 223 -1.42 9.12 0.96
CA PHE A 223 -0.01 9.54 0.90
C PHE A 223 0.24 10.55 -0.23
N LEU A 224 -0.57 10.53 -1.29
CA LEU A 224 -0.50 11.48 -2.40
C LEU A 224 -1.27 12.79 -2.15
N GLN A 225 -1.96 12.93 -1.02
CA GLN A 225 -2.61 14.18 -0.67
C GLN A 225 -1.57 15.26 -0.43
N LYS A 226 -1.79 16.45 -1.00
CA LYS A 226 -0.84 17.56 -0.96
C LYS A 226 -0.31 17.84 0.46
N ARG A 227 -1.19 17.81 1.46
CA ARG A 227 -0.81 18.03 2.87
C ARG A 227 0.17 16.97 3.39
N PHE A 228 -0.05 15.70 3.05
CA PHE A 228 0.84 14.61 3.43
C PHE A 228 2.19 14.72 2.71
N VAL A 229 2.17 14.99 1.39
CA VAL A 229 3.37 15.22 0.59
C VAL A 229 4.22 16.36 1.17
N ASP A 230 3.60 17.52 1.41
CA ASP A 230 4.28 18.69 1.97
C ASP A 230 4.84 18.42 3.38
N TRP A 231 4.12 17.64 4.20
CA TRP A 231 4.60 17.22 5.52
C TRP A 231 5.79 16.26 5.40
N ALA A 232 5.68 15.21 4.58
CA ALA A 232 6.69 14.17 4.43
C ALA A 232 7.99 14.73 3.85
N LEU A 233 7.92 15.59 2.82
CA LEU A 233 9.10 16.20 2.20
C LEU A 233 9.90 17.12 3.13
N ARG A 234 9.31 17.57 4.25
CA ARG A 234 10.00 18.35 5.30
C ARG A 234 10.67 17.48 6.36
N GLN A 235 10.42 16.17 6.37
CA GLN A 235 10.98 15.28 7.39
C GLN A 235 12.46 14.96 7.12
N PRO A 236 13.31 14.93 8.16
CA PRO A 236 14.69 14.49 8.02
C PRO A 236 14.76 12.97 7.83
N LYS A 237 15.92 12.44 7.39
CA LYS A 237 16.10 11.00 7.19
C LYS A 237 15.74 10.21 8.45
N GLU A 238 16.16 10.67 9.63
CA GLU A 238 16.01 9.92 10.89
C GLU A 238 14.56 9.77 11.35
N ALA A 239 13.64 10.60 10.82
CA ALA A 239 12.21 10.47 11.03
C ALA A 239 11.55 9.42 10.11
N CYS A 240 12.20 9.12 8.99
CA CYS A 240 11.70 8.27 7.91
C CYS A 240 12.36 6.89 7.93
N VAL A 241 13.69 6.86 8.06
CA VAL A 241 14.55 5.69 7.95
C VAL A 241 15.42 5.59 9.19
N GLY A 242 15.26 4.49 9.92
CA GLY A 242 16.02 4.25 11.14
C GLY A 242 15.80 2.85 11.69
N ARG A 243 16.46 2.57 12.81
CA ARG A 243 16.19 1.37 13.60
C ARG A 243 15.34 1.77 14.79
N CYS A 244 14.15 1.17 14.90
CA CYS A 244 13.36 1.23 16.12
C CYS A 244 13.27 -0.18 16.71
N ASN A 245 13.29 -0.27 18.04
CA ASN A 245 12.91 -1.51 18.70
C ASN A 245 11.39 -1.63 18.56
N LEU A 246 10.92 -2.65 17.85
CA LEU A 246 9.51 -2.98 17.83
C LEU A 246 9.09 -3.37 19.25
N ARG A 247 8.26 -2.54 19.88
CA ARG A 247 7.53 -2.95 21.07
C ARG A 247 6.36 -3.80 20.60
N ILE A 248 6.53 -5.10 20.67
CA ILE A 248 5.42 -6.05 20.50
C ILE A 248 4.77 -6.15 21.87
N GLU A 249 3.74 -5.35 22.11
CA GLU A 249 2.83 -5.58 23.21
C GLU A 249 2.09 -6.89 22.87
N ARG A 250 2.42 -7.95 23.63
CA ARG A 250 1.67 -9.20 23.54
C ARG A 250 0.48 -9.01 24.45
N ASP A 251 -0.72 -8.97 23.89
CA ASP A 251 -1.94 -9.13 24.66
C ASP A 251 -1.86 -10.51 25.35
N GLU A 252 -1.86 -10.50 26.69
CA GLU A 252 -1.94 -11.71 27.53
C GLU A 252 -3.35 -12.33 27.50
#